data_AF-A0A4P6G3H7-F1
#
_entry.id   AF-A0A4P6G3H7-F1
#
_cell.length_a   1.000
_cell.length_b   1.000
_cell.length_c   1.000
_cell.angle_alpha   90.00
_cell.angle_beta   90.00
_cell.angle_gamma   90.00
#
_symmetry.space_group_name_H-M   'P 1'
#
loop_
_entity.id
_entity.type
_entity.pdbx_description
1 polymer ?
#
loop_
_entity_poly.entity_id
_entity_poly.type
_entity_poly.pdbx_seq_one_letter_code
_entity_poly.pdbx_strand_id
1 'polypeptide(L)'
;MPARELQEQLNTLREQLEQNPPLSEAERDDLHALMQQIELELELETKTKDSSLADGVNLAVERFEIEHPAIAGTLRNIVQTLGNIGI
;
A
#
# COMPACT_ATOMS: atom_id res chain seq x y z
N MET A 1 -15.06 6.78 6.35
CA MET A 1 -14.26 6.23 7.47
C MET A 1 -12.93 5.81 6.85
N PRO A 2 -11.79 6.33 7.31
CA PRO A 2 -10.51 6.19 6.61
C PRO A 2 -10.06 4.73 6.46
N ALA A 3 -10.36 3.86 7.44
CA ALA A 3 -10.15 2.42 7.34
C ALA A 3 -10.84 1.77 6.12
N ARG A 4 -12.03 2.26 5.75
CA ARG A 4 -12.80 1.70 4.62
C ARG A 4 -12.22 2.14 3.28
N GLU A 5 -11.76 3.39 3.20
CA GLU A 5 -11.06 3.90 2.01
C GLU A 5 -9.73 3.16 1.79
N LEU A 6 -8.98 2.87 2.86
CA LEU A 6 -7.74 2.09 2.78
C LEU A 6 -8.00 0.71 2.16
N GLN A 7 -9.07 0.06 2.60
CA GLN A 7 -9.46 -1.26 2.10
C GLN A 7 -9.88 -1.23 0.62
N GLU A 8 -10.55 -0.17 0.16
CA GLU A 8 -10.87 -0.01 -1.27
C GLU A 8 -9.61 0.19 -2.13
N GLN A 9 -8.62 0.93 -1.61
CA GLN A 9 -7.35 1.12 -2.31
C GLN A 9 -6.50 -0.13 -2.35
N LEU A 10 -6.46 -0.93 -1.27
CA LEU A 10 -5.83 -2.24 -1.26
C LEU A 10 -6.46 -3.19 -2.28
N ASN A 11 -7.80 -3.21 -2.38
CA ASN A 11 -8.48 -3.97 -3.43
C ASN A 11 -8.07 -3.50 -4.83
N THR A 12 -8.04 -2.18 -5.05
CA THR A 12 -7.60 -1.61 -6.32
C THR A 12 -6.16 -2.02 -6.67
N LEU A 13 -5.25 -1.96 -5.70
CA LEU A 13 -3.85 -2.37 -5.88
C LEU A 13 -3.75 -3.86 -6.23
N ARG A 14 -4.54 -4.70 -5.56
CA ARG A 14 -4.60 -6.14 -5.80
C ARG A 14 -5.15 -6.45 -7.19
N GLU A 15 -6.21 -5.77 -7.62
CA GLU A 15 -6.73 -5.89 -8.99
C GLU A 15 -5.67 -5.49 -10.02
N GLN A 16 -4.94 -4.39 -9.79
CA GLN A 16 -3.83 -3.97 -10.64
C GLN A 16 -2.74 -5.04 -10.73
N LEU A 17 -2.42 -5.72 -9.62
CA LEU A 17 -1.45 -6.82 -9.60
C LEU A 17 -1.96 -8.07 -10.32
N GLU A 18 -3.26 -8.35 -10.25
CA GLU A 18 -3.91 -9.46 -10.97
C GLU A 18 -3.91 -9.25 -12.49
N GLN A 19 -3.89 -7.99 -12.96
CA GLN A 19 -3.73 -7.67 -14.38
C GLN A 19 -2.36 -8.08 -14.96
N ASN A 20 -1.46 -8.68 -14.17
CA ASN A 20 -0.10 -9.04 -14.58
C ASN A 20 0.65 -7.90 -15.29
N PRO A 21 0.78 -6.71 -14.64
CA PRO A 21 1.70 -5.70 -15.11
C PRO A 21 3.12 -6.29 -15.14
N PRO A 22 4.02 -5.76 -15.99
CA PRO A 22 5.38 -6.26 -16.13
C PRO A 22 6.23 -5.89 -14.91
N LEU A 23 5.91 -6.50 -13.76
CA LEU A 23 6.61 -6.39 -12.49
C LEU A 23 7.55 -7.59 -12.35
N SER A 24 8.71 -7.37 -11.75
CA SER A 24 9.58 -8.45 -11.30
C SER A 24 8.93 -9.23 -10.15
N GLU A 25 9.30 -10.49 -9.98
CA GLU A 25 8.82 -11.31 -8.86
C GLU A 25 9.10 -10.65 -7.50
N ALA A 26 10.26 -10.02 -7.34
CA ALA A 26 10.63 -9.29 -6.12
C ALA A 26 9.70 -8.10 -5.85
N GLU A 27 9.36 -7.31 -6.88
CA GLU A 27 8.46 -6.15 -6.75
C GLU A 27 7.05 -6.58 -6.35
N ARG A 28 6.61 -7.69 -6.93
CA ARG A 28 5.33 -8.31 -6.59
C ARG A 28 5.27 -8.78 -5.15
N ASP A 29 6.32 -9.47 -4.71
CA ASP A 29 6.43 -9.97 -3.34
C ASP A 29 6.45 -8.81 -2.33
N ASP A 30 7.21 -7.76 -2.62
CA ASP A 30 7.31 -6.54 -1.80
C ASP A 30 5.93 -5.84 -1.67
N LEU A 31 5.21 -5.67 -2.79
CA LEU A 31 3.85 -5.13 -2.78
C LEU A 31 2.87 -6.02 -2.00
N HIS A 32 2.98 -7.35 -2.16
CA HIS A 32 2.13 -8.29 -1.43
C HIS A 32 2.40 -8.24 0.07
N ALA A 33 3.67 -8.15 0.47
CA ALA A 33 4.08 -8.00 1.86
C ALA A 33 3.56 -6.68 2.46
N LEU A 34 3.68 -5.56 1.72
CA LEU A 34 3.13 -4.27 2.15
C LEU A 34 1.61 -4.35 2.35
N MET A 35 0.88 -4.91 1.38
CA MET A 35 -0.58 -5.09 1.52
C MET A 35 -0.93 -5.90 2.76
N GLN A 36 -0.25 -7.03 3.00
CA GLN A 36 -0.51 -7.86 4.18
C GLN A 36 -0.21 -7.13 5.49
N GLN A 37 0.86 -6.32 5.56
CA GLN A 37 1.16 -5.53 6.75
C GLN A 37 0.07 -4.48 7.01
N ILE A 38 -0.40 -3.80 5.97
CA ILE A 38 -1.48 -2.81 6.08
C ILE A 38 -2.78 -3.47 6.55
N GLU A 39 -3.13 -4.64 6.00
CA GLU A 39 -4.32 -5.39 6.44
C GLU A 39 -4.19 -5.83 7.90
N LEU A 40 -3.00 -6.26 8.32
CA LEU A 40 -2.76 -6.63 9.72
C LEU A 40 -2.96 -5.44 10.66
N GLU A 41 -2.42 -4.28 10.31
CA GLU A 41 -2.59 -3.03 11.08
C GLU A 41 -4.05 -2.56 11.13
N LEU A 42 -4.77 -2.74 10.02
CA LEU A 42 -6.20 -2.44 9.95
C LEU A 42 -7.02 -3.35 10.87
N GLU A 43 -6.70 -4.65 10.91
CA GLU A 43 -7.41 -5.67 11.69
C GLU A 43 -7.06 -5.60 13.18
N LEU A 44 -5.81 -5.25 13.49
CA LEU A 44 -5.34 -5.13 14.87
C LEU A 44 -5.86 -3.87 15.59
N GLU A 45 -6.57 -2.97 14.89
CA GLU A 45 -6.97 -1.63 15.36
C GLU A 45 -5.81 -0.95 16.12
N THR A 46 -4.58 -1.16 15.65
CA THR A 46 -3.40 -0.99 16.49
C THR A 46 -3.13 0.47 16.73
N LYS A 47 -3.18 0.86 18.01
CA LYS A 47 -2.71 2.16 18.54
C LYS A 47 -1.19 2.34 18.43
N THR A 48 -0.49 1.40 17.81
CA THR A 48 0.95 1.47 17.58
C THR A 48 1.15 2.23 16.28
N LYS A 49 1.76 3.41 16.39
CA LYS A 49 2.29 4.13 15.22
C LYS A 49 3.40 3.30 14.61
N ASP A 50 3.06 2.40 13.70
CA ASP A 50 4.05 1.76 12.86
C ASP A 50 4.42 2.71 11.73
N SER A 51 5.10 3.80 12.08
CA SER A 51 5.56 4.79 11.08
C SER A 51 6.46 4.14 10.03
N SER A 52 7.05 2.99 10.35
CA SER A 52 7.78 2.16 9.38
C SER A 52 6.91 1.63 8.24
N LEU A 53 5.61 1.42 8.46
CA LEU A 53 4.68 1.05 7.40
C LEU A 53 4.50 2.20 6.39
N ALA A 54 4.22 3.41 6.88
CA ALA A 54 4.06 4.58 6.03
C ALA A 54 5.34 4.89 5.24
N ASP A 55 6.51 4.78 5.88
CA ASP A 55 7.82 4.89 5.22
C ASP A 55 8.03 3.81 4.15
N GLY A 56 7.66 2.55 4.44
CA GLY A 56 7.77 1.43 3.49
C GLY A 56 6.90 1.62 2.24
N VAL A 57 5.65 2.04 2.43
CA VAL A 57 4.75 2.36 1.31
C VAL A 57 5.26 3.58 0.54
N ASN A 58 5.81 4.60 1.20
CA ASN A 58 6.38 5.76 0.53
C ASN A 58 7.60 5.40 -0.34
N LEU A 59 8.47 4.52 0.15
CA LEU A 59 9.59 4.01 -0.64
C LEU A 59 9.11 3.24 -1.88
N ALA A 60 8.04 2.45 -1.73
CA ALA A 60 7.41 1.77 -2.86
C ALA A 60 6.85 2.78 -3.87
N VAL A 61 6.17 3.86 -3.42
CA VAL A 61 5.70 4.94 -4.31
C VAL A 61 6.85 5.49 -5.15
N GLU A 62 7.98 5.83 -4.53
CA GLU A 62 9.13 6.41 -5.23
C GLU A 62 9.73 5.45 -6.28
N ARG A 63 9.76 4.15 -5.99
CA ARG A 63 10.23 3.13 -6.94
C ARG A 63 9.25 2.96 -8.11
N PHE A 64 7.96 2.86 -7.80
CA PHE A 64 6.93 2.60 -8.80
C PHE A 64 6.52 3.85 -9.59
N GLU A 65 6.85 5.08 -9.16
CA GLU A 65 6.41 6.32 -9.82
C GLU A 65 6.89 6.41 -11.29
N ILE A 66 8.08 5.88 -11.57
CA ILE A 66 8.68 5.92 -12.91
C ILE A 66 8.22 4.76 -13.78
N GLU A 67 8.22 3.54 -13.24
CA GLU A 67 7.94 2.31 -14.01
C GLU A 67 6.45 1.95 -14.04
N HIS A 68 5.72 2.25 -12.96
CA HIS A 68 4.33 1.85 -12.75
C HIS A 68 3.47 2.98 -12.13
N PRO A 69 3.20 4.07 -12.88
CA PRO A 69 2.52 5.25 -12.35
C PRO A 69 1.10 4.97 -11.81
N ALA A 70 0.42 3.95 -12.33
CA ALA A 70 -0.88 3.52 -11.80
C ALA A 70 -0.77 2.92 -10.39
N ILE A 71 0.24 2.07 -10.17
CA ILE A 71 0.51 1.44 -8.87
C ILE A 71 0.97 2.49 -7.87
N ALA A 72 1.91 3.36 -8.27
CA ALA A 72 2.37 4.47 -7.45
C ALA A 72 1.22 5.40 -7.04
N GLY A 73 0.28 5.66 -7.96
CA GLY A 73 -0.95 6.40 -7.66
C GLY A 73 -1.75 5.75 -6.54
N THR A 74 -1.98 4.43 -6.61
CA THR A 74 -2.69 3.69 -5.55
C THR A 74 -1.94 3.75 -4.23
N LEU A 75 -0.64 3.45 -4.22
CA LEU A 75 0.21 3.47 -3.02
C LEU A 75 0.27 4.86 -2.35
N ARG A 76 0.25 5.94 -3.13
CA ARG A 76 0.24 7.30 -2.60
C ARG A 76 -1.05 7.62 -1.84
N ASN A 77 -2.18 7.16 -2.38
CA ASN A 77 -3.44 7.27 -1.65
C ASN A 77 -3.38 6.47 -0.35
N ILE A 78 -2.72 5.28 -0.37
CA ILE A 78 -2.61 4.40 0.80
C ILE A 78 -1.83 5.11 1.91
N VAL A 79 -0.65 5.67 1.59
CA VAL A 79 0.15 6.50 2.53
C VAL A 79 -0.67 7.65 3.10
N GLN A 80 -1.43 8.35 2.26
CA GLN A 80 -2.23 9.48 2.71
C GLN A 80 -3.32 9.02 3.68
N THR A 81 -3.97 7.90 3.40
CA THR A 81 -4.97 7.31 4.29
C THR A 81 -4.35 6.81 5.59
N LEU A 82 -3.19 6.15 5.55
CA LEU A 82 -2.44 5.74 6.74
C LEU A 82 -2.12 6.94 7.65
N GLY A 83 -1.58 8.02 7.08
CA GLY A 83 -1.30 9.26 7.82
C GLY A 83 -2.57 9.92 8.41
N ASN A 84 -3.71 9.82 7.72
CA ASN A 84 -5.00 10.30 8.23
C ASN A 84 -5.54 9.46 9.40
N ILE A 85 -5.18 8.16 9.47
CA ILE A 85 -5.51 7.28 10.60
C ILE A 85 -4.53 7.51 11.77
N GLY A 86 -3.40 8.18 11.51
CA GLY A 86 -2.39 8.53 12.50
C GLY A 86 -1.28 7.51 12.63
N ILE A 87 -1.09 6.70 11.59
CA ILE A 87 -0.05 5.65 11.44
C ILE A 87 1.18 6.28 10.79
#